data_AF-A0A511DBU7-F1
#
_entry.id   AF-A0A511DBU7-F1
#
_cell.length_a   1.000
_cell.length_b   1.000
_cell.length_c   1.000
_cell.angle_alpha   90.00
_cell.angle_beta   90.00
_cell.angle_gamma   90.00
#
_symmetry.space_group_name_H-M   'P 1'
#
loop_
_entity.id
_entity.type
_entity.pdbx_description
1 polymer ?
#
loop_
_entity_poly.entity_id
_entity_poly.type
_entity_poly.pdbx_seq_one_letter_code
_entity_poly.pdbx_strand_id
1 'polypeptide(L)'
;MPRVEGVPDILPDRDAIRRWLVTTWEGMAARRYGGATTTSRTVTVLAPRTVLLRARGTRHDVSDAPLEDVDVRYVLVRTGCDDPWRIAVVTPVDPTGIT
;
A
#
# COMPACT_ATOMS: atom_id res chain seq x y z
N MET A 1 -5.22 30.39 -3.53
CA MET A 1 -4.95 29.12 -2.82
C MET A 1 -3.69 28.53 -3.44
N PRO A 2 -2.55 28.45 -2.74
CA PRO A 2 -1.36 27.82 -3.31
C PRO A 2 -1.60 26.31 -3.44
N ARG A 3 -1.22 25.75 -4.59
CA ARG A 3 -1.33 24.33 -4.92
C ARG A 3 -0.35 23.56 -4.04
N VAL A 4 -0.84 22.62 -3.23
CA VAL A 4 0.01 21.69 -2.48
C VAL A 4 0.60 20.72 -3.50
N GLU A 5 1.89 20.85 -3.79
CA GLU A 5 2.63 19.85 -4.57
C GLU A 5 2.53 18.49 -3.87
N GLY A 6 2.03 17.48 -4.59
CA GLY A 6 1.99 16.10 -4.11
C GLY A 6 0.59 15.48 -3.97
N VAL A 7 -0.50 16.22 -4.18
CA VAL A 7 -1.83 15.61 -4.35
C VAL A 7 -1.96 15.20 -5.82
N PRO A 8 -2.11 13.91 -6.15
CA PRO A 8 -2.39 13.51 -7.54
C PRO A 8 -3.68 14.20 -8.00
N ASP A 9 -3.60 14.92 -9.13
CA ASP A 9 -4.70 15.71 -9.69
C ASP A 9 -5.97 14.89 -9.97
N ILE A 10 -5.88 13.57 -9.92
CA ILE A 10 -6.96 12.63 -10.17
C ILE A 10 -6.99 11.65 -9.01
N LEU A 11 -7.91 11.87 -8.06
CA LEU A 11 -8.33 10.80 -7.18
C LEU A 11 -9.11 9.80 -8.05
N PRO A 12 -8.76 8.49 -8.02
CA PRO A 12 -9.50 7.52 -8.81
C PRO A 12 -10.97 7.53 -8.36
N ASP A 13 -11.87 7.67 -9.32
CA ASP A 13 -13.30 7.52 -9.04
C ASP A 13 -13.61 6.08 -8.58
N ARG A 14 -14.83 5.89 -8.07
CA ARG A 14 -15.26 4.59 -7.53
C ARG A 14 -15.10 3.45 -8.55
N ASP A 15 -15.32 3.71 -9.83
CA ASP A 15 -15.25 2.69 -10.87
C ASP A 15 -13.80 2.34 -11.22
N ALA A 16 -12.90 3.33 -11.21
CA ALA A 16 -11.46 3.11 -11.34
C ALA A 16 -10.93 2.25 -10.17
N ILE A 17 -11.32 2.55 -8.93
CA ILE A 17 -10.97 1.72 -7.76
C ILE A 17 -11.52 0.31 -7.92
N ARG A 18 -12.79 0.17 -8.34
CA ARG A 18 -13.42 -1.14 -8.54
C ARG A 18 -12.70 -1.98 -9.60
N ARG A 19 -12.39 -1.41 -10.76
CA ARG A 19 -11.63 -2.09 -11.82
C ARG A 19 -10.24 -2.51 -11.35
N TRP A 20 -9.55 -1.62 -10.62
CA TRP A 20 -8.25 -1.92 -10.06
C TRP A 20 -8.31 -3.08 -9.06
N LEU A 21 -9.32 -3.11 -8.18
CA LEU A 21 -9.53 -4.21 -7.23
C LEU A 21 -9.77 -5.53 -7.97
N VAL A 22 -10.68 -5.57 -8.95
CA VAL A 22 -10.94 -6.78 -9.74
C VAL A 22 -9.67 -7.30 -10.41
N THR A 23 -8.94 -6.43 -11.10
CA THR A 23 -7.68 -6.79 -11.78
C THR A 23 -6.63 -7.32 -10.80
N THR A 24 -6.53 -6.70 -9.63
CA THR A 24 -5.61 -7.13 -8.57
C THR A 24 -5.99 -8.51 -8.05
N TRP A 25 -7.28 -8.77 -7.80
CA TRP A 25 -7.77 -10.07 -7.34
C TRP A 25 -7.55 -11.18 -8.37
N GLU A 26 -7.85 -10.92 -9.64
CA GLU A 26 -7.59 -11.86 -10.73
C GLU A 26 -6.10 -12.19 -10.85
N GLY A 27 -5.23 -11.17 -10.76
CA GLY A 27 -3.78 -11.35 -10.73
C GLY A 27 -3.29 -12.17 -9.52
N MET A 28 -3.84 -11.92 -8.33
CA MET A 28 -3.55 -12.71 -7.13
C MET A 28 -3.99 -14.17 -7.30
N ALA A 29 -5.19 -14.41 -7.85
CA ALA A 29 -5.70 -15.75 -8.10
C ALA A 29 -4.84 -16.50 -9.13
N ALA A 30 -4.45 -15.86 -10.23
CA ALA A 30 -3.59 -16.43 -11.26
C ALA A 30 -2.21 -16.85 -10.71
N ARG A 31 -1.68 -16.09 -9.73
CA ARG A 31 -0.41 -16.39 -9.04
C ARG A 31 -0.59 -17.33 -7.85
N ARG A 32 -1.81 -17.83 -7.60
CA ARG A 32 -2.17 -18.64 -6.42
C ARG A 32 -1.72 -17.98 -5.11
N TYR A 33 -1.87 -16.67 -4.98
CA TYR A 33 -1.45 -15.92 -3.80
C TYR A 33 -2.08 -16.48 -2.52
N GLY A 34 -1.24 -16.83 -1.55
CA GLY A 34 -1.64 -17.39 -0.26
C GLY A 34 -1.48 -16.41 0.91
N GLY A 35 -0.55 -15.45 0.81
CA GLY A 35 -0.35 -14.46 1.84
C GLY A 35 0.97 -13.71 1.72
N ALA A 36 1.29 -12.90 2.73
CA ALA A 36 2.56 -12.21 2.83
C ALA A 36 3.10 -12.28 4.26
N THR A 37 4.40 -12.53 4.38
CA THR A 37 5.14 -12.35 5.62
C THR A 37 5.68 -10.92 5.66
N THR A 38 5.80 -10.33 6.85
CA THR A 38 6.47 -9.04 7.03
C THR A 38 7.77 -9.26 7.80
N THR A 39 8.90 -8.93 7.19
CA THR A 39 10.22 -9.05 7.82
C THR A 39 10.64 -7.76 8.52
N SER A 40 10.19 -6.60 8.05
CA SER A 40 10.43 -5.33 8.74
C SER A 40 9.30 -4.31 8.53
N ARG A 41 9.12 -3.46 9.54
CA ARG A 41 8.20 -2.33 9.53
C ARG A 41 8.91 -1.09 10.06
N THR A 42 8.75 0.03 9.37
CA THR A 42 9.25 1.33 9.83
C THR A 42 8.12 2.34 9.78
N VAL A 43 7.90 3.05 10.88
CA VAL A 43 6.87 4.09 10.99
C VAL A 43 7.54 5.44 11.14
N THR A 44 7.13 6.39 10.31
CA THR A 44 7.55 7.80 10.38
C THR A 44 6.32 8.66 10.61
N VAL A 45 6.31 9.42 11.70
CA VAL A 45 5.23 10.37 11.98
C VAL A 45 5.46 11.62 11.13
N LEU A 46 4.52 11.90 10.21
CA LEU A 46 4.56 13.09 9.37
C LEU A 46 3.78 14.24 10.02
N ALA A 47 2.66 13.91 10.67
CA ALA A 47 1.80 14.83 11.40
C ALA A 47 1.07 14.07 12.53
N PRO A 48 0.42 14.74 13.50
CA PRO A 48 -0.26 14.09 14.63
C PRO A 48 -1.32 13.03 14.25
N ARG A 49 -1.83 13.11 13.02
CA ARG A 49 -2.84 12.19 12.45
C ARG A 49 -2.45 11.60 11.10
N THR A 50 -1.16 11.66 10.75
CA THR A 50 -0.64 11.14 9.48
C THR A 50 0.69 10.45 9.72
N VAL A 51 0.80 9.18 9.34
CA VAL A 51 2.06 8.43 9.40
C VAL A 51 2.38 7.79 8.05
N LEU A 52 3.67 7.68 7.76
CA LEU A 52 4.19 6.86 6.69
C LEU A 52 4.64 5.53 7.29
N LEU A 53 4.04 4.42 6.85
CA LEU A 53 4.45 3.07 7.18
C LEU A 53 5.16 2.45 5.97
N ARG A 54 6.40 2.04 6.13
CA ARG A 54 7.10 1.17 5.17
C ARG A 54 7.07 -0.25 5.69
N ALA A 55 6.60 -1.20 4.89
CA ALA A 55 6.61 -2.62 5.21
C ALA A 55 7.41 -3.38 4.15
N ARG A 56 8.32 -4.25 4.58
CA ARG A 56 9.06 -5.16 3.72
C ARG A 56 8.78 -6.61 4.10
N GLY A 57 8.83 -7.49 3.13
CA GLY A 57 8.66 -8.91 3.36
C GLY A 57 8.57 -9.69 2.07
N THR A 58 7.91 -10.84 2.11
CA THR A 58 7.81 -11.76 0.97
C THR A 58 6.36 -12.19 0.81
N ARG A 59 5.88 -12.21 -0.42
CA ARG A 59 4.59 -12.80 -0.80
C ARG A 59 4.78 -14.28 -1.05
N HIS A 60 3.78 -15.07 -0.66
CA HIS A 60 3.78 -16.51 -0.78
C HIS A 60 2.56 -16.98 -1.55
N ASP A 61 2.66 -18.13 -2.21
CA ASP A 61 1.51 -18.81 -2.78
C ASP A 61 0.75 -19.61 -1.71
N VAL A 62 -0.36 -20.25 -2.09
CA VAL A 62 -1.19 -21.06 -1.17
C VAL A 62 -0.48 -22.31 -0.62
N SER A 63 0.72 -22.64 -1.10
CA SER A 63 1.58 -23.70 -0.58
C SER A 63 2.75 -23.16 0.27
N ASP A 64 2.69 -21.88 0.65
CA ASP A 64 3.74 -21.11 1.33
C ASP A 64 5.05 -20.94 0.55
N ALA A 65 5.07 -21.32 -0.74
CA ALA A 65 6.25 -21.11 -1.58
C ALA A 65 6.43 -19.61 -1.87
N PRO A 66 7.68 -19.09 -1.82
CA PRO A 66 7.93 -17.67 -2.05
C PRO A 66 7.64 -17.27 -3.51
N LEU A 67 6.91 -16.18 -3.70
CA LEU A 67 6.55 -15.62 -5.00
C LEU A 67 7.39 -14.39 -5.36
N GLU A 68 7.48 -13.42 -4.46
CA GLU A 68 8.22 -12.18 -4.68
C GLU A 68 8.49 -11.45 -3.37
N ASP A 69 9.62 -10.76 -3.30
CA ASP A 69 9.86 -9.79 -2.24
C ASP A 69 9.05 -8.52 -2.48
N VAL A 70 8.61 -7.91 -1.38
CA VAL A 70 7.80 -6.70 -1.40
C VAL A 70 8.40 -5.62 -0.52
N ASP A 71 8.33 -4.40 -1.01
CA ASP A 71 8.59 -3.17 -0.26
C ASP A 71 7.45 -2.20 -0.58
N VAL A 72 6.62 -1.90 0.41
CA VAL A 72 5.39 -1.11 0.23
C VAL A 72 5.38 0.04 1.22
N ARG A 73 5.01 1.23 0.72
CA ARG A 73 4.72 2.40 1.53
C ARG A 73 3.22 2.61 1.64
N TYR A 74 2.77 2.82 2.86
CA TYR A 74 1.41 3.19 3.21
C TYR A 74 1.41 4.58 3.83
N VAL A 75 0.54 5.47 3.33
CA VAL A 75 0.16 6.66 4.09
C VAL A 75 -1.06 6.27 4.91
N LEU A 76 -0.93 6.31 6.23
CA LEU A 76 -2.04 6.08 7.15
C LEU A 76 -2.52 7.42 7.72
N VAL A 77 -3.83 7.58 7.77
CA VAL A 77 -4.50 8.76 8.33
C VAL A 77 -5.55 8.34 9.35
N ARG A 78 -5.82 9.20 10.33
CA ARG A 78 -6.96 9.06 11.24
C ARG A 78 -7.71 10.38 11.37
N THR A 79 -9.02 10.33 11.53
CA THR A 79 -9.87 11.53 11.59
C THR A 79 -9.87 12.17 12.98
N GLY A 80 -9.99 11.36 14.04
CA GLY A 80 -9.86 11.72 15.44
C GLY A 80 -8.68 11.03 16.12
N CYS A 81 -8.43 11.36 17.39
CA CYS A 81 -7.34 10.76 18.15
C CYS A 81 -7.57 9.27 18.47
N ASP A 82 -8.83 8.89 18.69
CA ASP A 82 -9.23 7.52 19.06
C ASP A 82 -9.75 6.71 17.87
N ASP A 83 -9.80 7.31 16.68
CA ASP A 83 -10.22 6.63 15.47
C ASP A 83 -9.15 5.64 14.98
N PRO A 84 -9.56 4.50 14.38
CA PRO A 84 -8.63 3.58 13.78
C PRO A 84 -7.90 4.24 12.60
N TRP A 85 -6.60 3.93 12.47
CA TRP A 85 -5.81 4.32 11.31
C TRP A 85 -6.36 3.67 10.04
N ARG A 86 -6.49 4.47 8.98
CA ARG A 86 -6.94 4.03 7.66
C ARG A 86 -5.85 4.25 6.63
N ILE A 87 -5.72 3.33 5.68
CA ILE A 87 -4.82 3.48 4.55
C ILE A 87 -5.42 4.51 3.59
N ALA A 88 -4.73 5.62 3.40
CA ALA A 88 -5.07 6.63 2.39
C ALA A 88 -4.42 6.35 1.04
N VAL A 89 -3.16 5.89 1.05
CA VAL A 89 -2.37 5.62 -0.16
C VAL A 89 -1.56 4.34 0.05
N VAL A 90 -1.48 3.53 -0.99
CA VAL A 90 -0.56 2.39 -1.10
C VAL A 90 0.34 2.64 -2.30
N THR A 91 1.65 2.59 -2.11
CA THR A 91 2.61 2.75 -3.21
C THR A 91 3.62 1.61 -3.12
N PRO A 92 3.73 0.76 -4.16
CA PRO A 92 4.86 -0.15 -4.25
C PRO A 92 6.14 0.70 -4.33
N VAL A 93 7.14 0.35 -3.55
CA VAL A 93 8.47 0.92 -3.71
C VAL A 93 9.15 0.05 -4.75
N ASP A 94 9.52 0.62 -5.90
CA ASP A 94 10.37 -0.09 -6.84
C ASP A 94 11.67 -0.50 -6.10
N PRO A 95 11.97 -1.80 -5.96
CA PRO A 95 13.16 -2.26 -5.26
C PRO A 95 14.45 -1.83 -5.97
N THR A 96 14.39 -1.43 -7.24
CA THR A 96 15.55 -0.93 -8.01
C THR A 96 15.86 0.55 -7.73
N GLY A 97 14.94 1.29 -7.12
CA GLY A 97 15.15 2.69 -6.75
C GLY A 97 15.21 3.67 -7.92
N ILE A 98 14.81 3.27 -9.13
CA ILE A 98 14.72 4.18 -10.27
C ILE A 98 13.31 4.76 -10.32
N THR A 99 13.21 6.05 -9.99
CA THR A 99 12.01 6.90 -10.20
C THR A 99 12.06 7.56 -11.57
#